data_AF-A0AAV6FLZ8-F1
#
_entry.id   AF-A0AAV6FLZ8-F1
#
_cell.length_a   1.000
_cell.length_b   1.000
_cell.length_c   1.000
_cell.angle_alpha   90.00
_cell.angle_beta   90.00
_cell.angle_gamma   90.00
#
_symmetry.space_group_name_H-M   'P 1'
#
loop_
_entity.id
_entity.type
_entity.pdbx_description
1 polymer ?
#
loop_
_entity_poly.entity_id
_entity_poly.type
_entity_poly.pdbx_seq_one_letter_code
_entity_poly.pdbx_strand_id
1 'polypeptide(L)'
;AFTCPYSIRSFPHPFISLLENRVDCWPFLLHEIQEFLQQATLSGDVEYVSMLTPFLRYLYCEPQRMPEHALLRHNLITVLLPAPGGPVPASGGPAPPASGGPVPVSGGPAPAPGSPVPLGREGPSAEVTHRVVRCLLELIPHMQVDSVTAVLELSSLVGALFPVMLQDSAEGVGPWGEELSLLALHLLCAAHLCLHLGGDSRPLLLSLRRLLPTCAQVVPLDQVLMGVSVLLLHAPAPQQTALLELAVCVLSVCAERCVGGVGTLLLLPLLQVLSCCSLMEALSDPHTHRTNQDLAQQLIHTLETHTEAAECEVLSMSVCEVLPLSVWHSELAVACGTLRRISGVAAVTEWLHGVGSSLPLSDRVPDTLPLLLACTIVCHHGDVCRLALETAASLAQADPTQVPCLLSVLMYKLGRVSDPVLSQSLLVPSYASLPL
;
A
#
# COMPACT_ATOMS: atom_id res chain seq x y z
N ALA A 1 6.28 27.98 -0.14
CA ALA A 1 7.43 28.46 -0.91
C ALA A 1 7.68 27.48 -2.05
N PHE A 2 7.88 27.94 -3.29
CA PHE A 2 8.20 27.04 -4.41
C PHE A 2 9.67 26.65 -4.32
N THR A 3 9.93 25.37 -4.05
CA THR A 3 11.28 24.80 -4.04
C THR A 3 11.53 24.22 -5.43
N CYS A 4 12.47 24.79 -6.18
CA CYS A 4 12.78 24.33 -7.53
C CYS A 4 13.27 22.85 -7.47
N PRO A 5 12.63 21.91 -8.19
CA PRO A 5 13.03 20.50 -8.18
C PRO A 5 14.45 20.26 -8.74
N TYR A 6 15.01 21.23 -9.46
CA TYR A 6 16.38 21.20 -9.98
C TYR A 6 17.42 21.90 -9.07
N SER A 7 17.01 22.44 -7.91
CA SER A 7 17.93 23.05 -6.94
C SER A 7 18.75 22.02 -6.14
N ILE A 8 18.58 20.72 -6.37
CA ILE A 8 19.40 19.64 -5.79
C ILE A 8 20.89 19.84 -6.09
N ARG A 9 21.23 20.59 -7.15
CA ARG A 9 22.61 20.85 -7.59
C ARG A 9 23.20 22.20 -7.17
N SER A 10 22.47 23.05 -6.44
CA SER A 10 23.04 24.31 -5.93
C SER A 10 23.77 24.06 -4.60
N PHE A 11 25.11 24.05 -4.66
CA PHE A 11 26.08 23.58 -3.65
C PHE A 11 25.92 22.10 -3.30
N PRO A 12 26.62 21.18 -4.01
CA PRO A 12 26.47 19.76 -3.73
C PRO A 12 26.89 19.49 -2.28
N HIS A 13 25.98 18.87 -1.54
CA HIS A 13 26.25 18.38 -0.19
C HIS A 13 27.61 17.64 -0.18
N PRO A 14 28.47 17.81 0.85
CA PRO A 14 29.83 17.26 0.83
C PRO A 14 29.86 15.76 0.55
N PHE A 15 28.90 15.00 1.07
CA PHE A 15 28.77 13.56 0.79
C PHE A 15 28.41 13.23 -0.66
N ILE A 16 27.64 14.08 -1.35
CA ILE A 16 27.36 13.91 -2.79
C ILE A 16 28.66 14.09 -3.56
N SER A 17 29.38 15.18 -3.30
CA SER A 17 30.66 15.47 -3.96
C SER A 17 31.68 14.36 -3.74
N LEU A 18 31.75 13.79 -2.53
CA LEU A 18 32.64 12.66 -2.23
C LEU A 18 32.25 11.40 -2.99
N LEU A 19 30.95 11.06 -3.01
CA LEU A 19 30.44 9.87 -3.67
C LEU A 19 30.62 9.93 -5.20
N GLU A 20 30.38 11.09 -5.81
CA GLU A 20 30.60 11.32 -7.25
C GLU A 20 32.08 11.22 -7.64
N ASN A 21 32.98 11.73 -6.80
CA ASN A 21 34.41 11.69 -7.09
C ASN A 21 35.05 10.33 -6.78
N ARG A 22 34.58 9.61 -5.75
CA ARG A 22 35.11 8.31 -5.31
C ARG A 22 33.99 7.37 -4.85
N VAL A 23 33.47 6.56 -5.76
CA VAL A 23 32.41 5.57 -5.47
C VAL A 23 32.78 4.58 -4.36
N ASP A 24 34.05 4.23 -4.21
CA ASP A 24 34.53 3.27 -3.19
C ASP A 24 34.56 3.82 -1.76
N CYS A 25 34.34 5.12 -1.55
CA CYS A 25 34.39 5.73 -0.22
C CYS A 25 33.10 5.56 0.59
N TRP A 26 32.10 4.87 0.06
CA TRP A 26 30.80 4.70 0.72
C TRP A 26 30.86 4.07 2.13
N PRO A 27 31.79 3.14 2.48
CA PRO A 27 31.87 2.62 3.85
C PRO A 27 32.32 3.68 4.86
N PHE A 28 33.21 4.59 4.43
CA PHE A 28 33.64 5.74 5.24
C PHE A 28 32.48 6.72 5.45
N LEU A 29 31.71 7.01 4.38
CA LEU A 29 30.53 7.86 4.48
C LEU A 29 29.50 7.31 5.47
N LEU A 30 29.26 5.99 5.47
CA LEU A 30 28.35 5.37 6.43
C LEU A 30 28.82 5.57 7.88
N HIS A 31 30.11 5.41 8.14
CA HIS A 31 30.67 5.61 9.48
C HIS A 31 30.51 7.06 9.93
N GLU A 32 30.84 8.03 9.07
CA GLU A 32 30.66 9.46 9.37
C GLU A 32 29.20 9.82 9.63
N ILE A 33 28.26 9.30 8.83
CA ILE A 33 26.82 9.52 9.04
C ILE A 33 26.38 8.91 10.38
N GLN A 34 26.89 7.74 10.73
CA GLN A 34 26.57 7.09 12.00
C GLN A 34 27.05 7.92 13.19
N GLU A 35 28.29 8.41 13.18
CA GLU A 35 28.82 9.28 14.25
C GLU A 35 28.04 10.60 14.32
N PHE A 36 27.72 11.18 13.17
CA PHE A 36 26.93 12.40 13.07
C PHE A 36 25.52 12.25 13.66
N LEU A 37 24.85 11.12 13.40
CA LEU A 37 23.53 10.81 13.99
C LEU A 37 23.62 10.49 15.49
N GLN A 38 24.69 9.85 15.95
CA GLN A 38 24.93 9.64 17.38
C GLN A 38 25.04 11.00 18.10
N GLN A 39 25.80 11.94 17.53
CA GLN A 39 25.92 13.29 18.08
C GLN A 39 24.57 14.04 18.08
N ALA A 40 23.79 13.92 17.00
CA ALA A 40 22.44 14.47 16.93
C ALA A 40 21.53 13.91 18.02
N THR A 41 21.60 12.59 18.22
CA THR A 41 20.80 11.88 19.22
C THR A 41 21.17 12.29 20.65
N LEU A 42 22.46 12.48 20.94
CA LEU A 42 22.96 12.93 22.24
C LEU A 42 22.63 14.41 22.52
N SER A 43 22.59 15.24 21.47
CA SER A 43 22.25 16.67 21.60
C SER A 43 20.76 16.96 21.51
N GLY A 44 19.97 16.01 21.00
CA GLY A 44 18.54 16.18 20.72
C GLY A 44 18.24 17.15 19.58
N ASP A 45 19.23 17.50 18.76
CA ASP A 45 19.09 18.52 17.71
C ASP A 45 18.67 17.91 16.37
N VAL A 46 17.44 18.20 15.96
CA VAL A 46 16.83 17.71 14.71
C VAL A 46 17.40 18.36 13.46
N GLU A 47 18.10 19.50 13.57
CA GLU A 47 18.70 20.19 12.42
C GLU A 47 19.80 19.34 11.76
N TYR A 48 20.45 18.47 12.53
CA TYR A 48 21.38 17.47 11.98
C TYR A 48 20.71 16.59 10.93
N VAL A 49 19.48 16.13 11.18
CA VAL A 49 18.73 15.32 10.21
C VAL A 49 18.38 16.15 8.97
N SER A 50 17.98 17.41 9.16
CA SER A 50 17.69 18.34 8.05
C SER A 50 18.92 18.59 7.16
N MET A 51 20.13 18.59 7.73
CA MET A 51 21.38 18.69 6.96
C MET A 51 21.62 17.49 6.03
N LEU A 52 21.18 16.29 6.41
CA LEU A 52 21.32 15.07 5.59
C LEU A 52 20.28 14.98 4.46
N THR A 53 19.16 15.70 4.53
CA THR A 53 18.07 15.60 3.56
C THR A 53 18.51 15.76 2.09
N PRO A 54 19.38 16.72 1.70
CA PRO A 54 19.85 16.83 0.32
C PRO A 54 20.60 15.58 -0.16
N PHE A 55 21.43 14.98 0.71
CA PHE A 55 22.15 13.75 0.39
C PHE A 55 21.20 12.56 0.25
N LEU A 56 20.20 12.44 1.14
CA LEU A 56 19.19 11.38 1.04
C LEU A 56 18.33 11.51 -0.23
N ARG A 57 17.91 12.73 -0.59
CA ARG A 57 17.20 12.98 -1.85
C ARG A 57 18.03 12.63 -3.07
N TYR A 58 19.31 12.98 -3.08
CA TYR A 58 20.23 12.54 -4.14
C TYR A 58 20.28 11.02 -4.22
N LEU A 59 20.51 10.35 -3.10
CA LEU A 59 20.74 8.90 -3.10
C LEU A 59 19.49 8.08 -3.49
N TYR A 60 18.29 8.48 -3.04
CA TYR A 60 17.05 7.72 -3.23
C TYR A 60 16.15 8.22 -4.36
N CYS A 61 16.25 9.49 -4.77
CA CYS A 61 15.31 10.11 -5.72
C CYS A 61 15.98 10.59 -7.02
N GLU A 62 17.30 10.43 -7.19
CA GLU A 62 17.97 10.87 -8.42
C GLU A 62 17.51 10.09 -9.66
N PRO A 63 17.25 10.78 -10.81
CA PRO A 63 16.67 10.12 -11.97
C PRO A 63 17.51 9.06 -12.67
N GLN A 64 18.83 9.05 -12.47
CA GLN A 64 19.71 8.05 -13.08
C GLN A 64 19.88 6.82 -12.19
N ARG A 65 19.46 6.91 -10.91
CA ARG A 65 19.53 5.89 -9.85
C ARG A 65 20.60 4.82 -10.09
N MET A 66 21.84 5.15 -9.74
CA MET A 66 22.96 4.24 -9.96
C MET A 66 22.78 2.93 -9.17
N PRO A 67 22.86 1.75 -9.82
CA PRO A 67 22.74 0.45 -9.15
C PRO A 67 23.92 0.18 -8.21
N GLU A 68 25.08 0.78 -8.49
CA GLU A 68 26.29 0.71 -7.66
C GLU A 68 26.06 1.22 -6.23
N HIS A 69 25.09 2.12 -6.05
CA HIS A 69 24.73 2.65 -4.74
C HIS A 69 23.70 1.80 -4.00
N ALA A 70 23.25 0.66 -4.54
CA ALA A 70 22.26 -0.20 -3.89
C ALA A 70 22.72 -0.70 -2.51
N LEU A 71 23.97 -1.15 -2.40
CA LEU A 71 24.55 -1.58 -1.13
C LEU A 71 24.66 -0.41 -0.14
N LEU A 72 25.06 0.76 -0.60
CA LEU A 72 25.08 1.97 0.22
C LEU A 72 23.69 2.30 0.74
N ARG A 73 22.66 2.34 -0.13
CA ARG A 73 21.25 2.59 0.26
C ARG A 73 20.76 1.61 1.31
N HIS A 74 21.06 0.32 1.13
CA HIS A 74 20.62 -0.71 2.06
C HIS A 74 21.29 -0.55 3.44
N ASN A 75 22.60 -0.38 3.49
CA ASN A 75 23.33 -0.18 4.75
C ASN A 75 23.07 1.19 5.38
N LEU A 76 22.72 2.21 4.60
CA LEU A 76 22.38 3.52 5.14
C LEU A 76 21.07 3.46 5.92
N ILE A 77 20.09 2.67 5.48
CA ILE A 77 18.83 2.47 6.21
C ILE A 77 19.09 1.86 7.59
N THR A 78 20.00 0.89 7.70
CA THR A 78 20.33 0.25 8.99
C THR A 78 21.09 1.19 9.93
N VAL A 79 21.87 2.13 9.38
CA VAL A 79 22.51 3.20 10.16
C VAL A 79 21.50 4.25 10.62
N LEU A 80 20.56 4.65 9.76
CA LEU A 80 19.53 5.64 10.05
C LEU A 80 18.50 5.14 11.07
N LEU A 81 18.13 3.87 10.97
CA LEU A 81 17.13 3.21 11.80
C LEU A 81 17.72 1.90 12.36
N PRO A 82 18.55 1.98 13.41
CA PRO A 82 19.15 0.79 14.02
C PRO A 82 18.05 -0.13 14.55
N ALA A 83 18.15 -1.42 14.22
CA ALA A 83 17.16 -2.40 14.63
C ALA A 83 17.01 -2.40 16.17
N PRO A 84 15.77 -2.40 16.68
CA PRO A 84 15.51 -2.41 18.11
C PRO A 84 15.94 -3.75 18.71
N GLY A 85 17.18 -3.82 19.20
CA GLY A 85 17.79 -5.01 19.79
C GLY A 85 19.15 -5.44 19.23
N GLY A 86 19.74 -4.70 18.27
CA GLY A 86 21.11 -4.98 17.83
C GLY A 86 22.14 -4.65 18.94
N PRO A 87 23.14 -5.50 19.22
CA PRO A 87 24.21 -5.16 20.14
C PRO A 87 24.95 -3.94 19.58
N VAL A 88 24.96 -2.85 20.35
CA VAL A 88 25.88 -1.74 20.15
C VAL A 88 27.28 -2.36 20.07
N PRO A 89 28.03 -2.23 18.96
CA PRO A 89 29.41 -2.69 18.94
C PRO A 89 30.19 -1.76 19.86
N ALA A 90 30.32 -2.16 21.12
CA ALA A 90 31.22 -1.53 22.06
C ALA A 90 32.64 -1.71 21.49
N SER A 91 33.20 -0.65 20.95
CA SER A 91 34.61 -0.55 20.64
C SER A 91 35.40 -0.61 21.95
N GLY A 92 35.90 -1.78 22.31
CA GLY A 92 36.78 -1.99 23.47
C GLY A 92 37.24 -3.43 23.54
N GLY A 93 38.54 -3.67 23.40
CA GLY A 93 39.17 -4.98 23.18
C GLY A 93 38.95 -6.07 24.25
N PRO A 94 39.47 -7.29 24.01
CA PRO A 94 39.16 -8.46 24.82
C PRO A 94 39.85 -8.40 26.19
N ALA A 95 39.07 -8.41 27.27
CA ALA A 95 39.58 -8.68 28.61
C ALA A 95 39.70 -10.19 28.86
N PRO A 96 40.75 -10.67 29.57
CA PRO A 96 40.99 -12.10 29.77
C PRO A 96 40.09 -12.70 30.87
N PRO A 97 39.98 -14.04 30.96
CA PRO A 97 39.06 -14.69 31.90
C PRO A 97 39.63 -14.68 33.32
N ALA A 98 38.85 -14.17 34.28
CA ALA A 98 39.17 -14.25 35.70
C ALA A 98 38.44 -15.44 36.35
N SER A 99 39.24 -16.39 36.84
CA SER A 99 38.87 -17.54 37.65
C SER A 99 38.62 -17.18 39.12
N GLY A 100 37.55 -17.72 39.71
CA GLY A 100 37.54 -18.35 41.05
C GLY A 100 37.49 -17.50 42.34
N GLY A 101 36.29 -17.40 42.93
CA GLY A 101 36.00 -17.44 44.40
C GLY A 101 36.43 -16.25 45.31
N PRO A 102 36.06 -16.26 46.61
CA PRO A 102 34.69 -16.11 47.13
C PRO A 102 34.51 -14.86 48.03
N VAL A 103 33.23 -14.58 48.35
CA VAL A 103 32.66 -13.51 49.20
C VAL A 103 33.34 -13.36 50.57
N PRO A 104 33.36 -12.14 51.15
CA PRO A 104 32.80 -12.00 52.50
C PRO A 104 31.88 -10.78 52.70
N VAL A 105 31.02 -10.96 53.70
CA VAL A 105 29.98 -10.08 54.26
C VAL A 105 30.59 -9.10 55.27
N SER A 106 30.14 -7.82 55.28
CA SER A 106 29.67 -7.09 56.49
C SER A 106 29.64 -5.56 56.33
N GLY A 107 28.55 -4.93 56.80
CA GLY A 107 28.57 -3.70 57.61
C GLY A 107 28.62 -2.34 56.87
N GLY A 108 27.54 -1.55 56.98
CA GLY A 108 27.45 -0.16 56.49
C GLY A 108 28.38 0.84 57.21
N PRO A 109 28.42 2.13 56.80
CA PRO A 109 27.33 3.05 57.12
C PRO A 109 26.97 4.09 56.01
N ALA A 110 25.98 4.93 56.35
CA ALA A 110 25.29 5.97 55.57
C ALA A 110 26.14 6.88 54.66
N PRO A 111 25.55 7.43 53.57
CA PRO A 111 26.28 8.23 52.59
C PRO A 111 26.57 9.65 53.08
N ALA A 112 27.78 10.12 52.80
CA ALA A 112 28.17 11.52 52.93
C ALA A 112 27.49 12.38 51.85
N PRO A 113 27.11 13.64 52.13
CA PRO A 113 26.52 14.53 51.14
C PRO A 113 27.63 15.06 50.24
N GLY A 114 27.67 14.63 48.99
CA GLY A 114 28.65 15.17 48.04
C GLY A 114 29.07 14.28 46.87
N SER A 115 28.42 13.15 46.61
CA SER A 115 28.64 12.41 45.36
C SER A 115 27.78 12.99 44.23
N PRO A 116 28.33 13.21 43.02
CA PRO A 116 27.54 13.64 41.88
C PRO A 116 26.47 12.59 41.60
N VAL A 117 25.23 13.05 41.52
CA VAL A 117 24.08 12.29 41.03
C VAL A 117 24.49 11.62 39.71
N PRO A 118 24.28 10.30 39.52
CA PRO A 118 24.48 9.72 38.21
C PRO A 118 23.46 10.37 37.28
N LEU A 119 23.95 11.19 36.35
CA LEU A 119 23.18 11.72 35.22
C LEU A 119 22.41 10.55 34.63
N GLY A 120 21.10 10.75 34.54
CA GLY A 120 20.16 9.79 33.99
C GLY A 120 20.72 9.26 32.68
N ARG A 121 20.62 7.95 32.53
CA ARG A 121 20.92 7.25 31.29
C ARG A 121 19.82 7.67 30.30
N GLU A 122 19.98 8.85 29.71
CA GLU A 122 19.08 9.37 28.69
C GLU A 122 19.12 8.40 27.52
N GLY A 123 17.96 7.79 27.25
CA GLY A 123 17.79 6.98 26.04
C GLY A 123 17.99 7.84 24.79
N PRO A 124 18.16 7.21 23.61
CA PRO A 124 18.27 7.96 22.36
C PRO A 124 17.10 8.95 22.23
N SER A 125 17.39 10.20 21.85
CA SER A 125 16.36 11.23 21.65
C SER A 125 15.32 10.75 20.64
N ALA A 126 14.11 10.47 21.12
CA ALA A 126 13.01 10.01 20.30
C ALA A 126 12.72 10.98 19.14
N GLU A 127 12.83 12.29 19.38
CA GLU A 127 12.53 13.33 18.40
C GLU A 127 13.45 13.27 17.16
N VAL A 128 14.73 12.95 17.35
CA VAL A 128 15.68 12.76 16.23
C VAL A 128 15.27 11.57 15.39
N THR A 129 14.91 10.45 16.02
CA THR A 129 14.38 9.26 15.32
C THR A 129 13.09 9.56 14.57
N HIS A 130 12.15 10.30 15.19
CA HIS A 130 10.91 10.72 14.53
C HIS A 130 11.20 11.58 13.29
N ARG A 131 12.17 12.49 13.39
CA ARG A 131 12.59 13.32 12.25
C ARG A 131 13.21 12.49 11.13
N VAL A 132 14.02 11.48 11.44
CA VAL A 132 14.57 10.56 10.45
C VAL A 132 13.46 9.78 9.75
N VAL A 133 12.50 9.22 10.50
CA VAL A 133 11.34 8.49 9.94
C VAL A 133 10.54 9.38 9.00
N ARG A 134 10.18 10.60 9.42
CA ARG A 134 9.47 11.57 8.56
C ARG A 134 10.27 11.92 7.31
N CYS A 135 11.56 12.20 7.46
CA CYS A 135 12.44 12.50 6.33
C CYS A 135 12.47 11.36 5.32
N LEU A 136 12.48 10.10 5.76
CA LEU A 136 12.46 8.92 4.89
C LEU A 136 11.10 8.72 4.22
N LEU A 137 9.99 8.93 4.93
CA LEU A 137 8.65 8.88 4.36
C LEU A 137 8.44 9.93 3.26
N GLU A 138 8.97 11.14 3.44
CA GLU A 138 8.95 12.21 2.42
C GLU A 138 9.68 11.83 1.12
N LEU A 139 10.61 10.86 1.15
CA LEU A 139 11.33 10.41 -0.05
C LEU A 139 10.49 9.48 -0.92
N ILE A 140 9.61 8.67 -0.30
CA ILE A 140 8.89 7.58 -0.97
C ILE A 140 8.14 8.03 -2.22
N PRO A 141 7.33 9.12 -2.20
CA PRO A 141 6.64 9.63 -3.40
C PRO A 141 7.56 9.97 -4.57
N HIS A 142 8.82 10.28 -4.28
CA HIS A 142 9.82 10.73 -5.24
C HIS A 142 10.79 9.63 -5.66
N MET A 143 10.67 8.43 -5.09
CA MET A 143 11.48 7.28 -5.50
C MET A 143 11.03 6.79 -6.87
N GLN A 144 11.99 6.49 -7.73
CA GLN A 144 11.69 5.83 -9.00
C GLN A 144 11.47 4.35 -8.78
N VAL A 145 10.36 3.80 -9.28
CA VAL A 145 10.01 2.38 -9.15
C VAL A 145 9.75 1.81 -10.54
N ASP A 146 10.84 1.62 -11.28
CA ASP A 146 10.90 1.23 -12.68
C ASP A 146 11.40 -0.21 -12.90
N SER A 147 11.83 -0.88 -11.83
CA SER A 147 12.40 -2.23 -11.86
C SER A 147 12.04 -3.05 -10.63
N VAL A 148 12.12 -4.38 -10.72
CA VAL A 148 11.87 -5.25 -9.55
C VAL A 148 12.85 -4.95 -8.42
N THR A 149 14.12 -4.65 -8.74
CA THR A 149 15.12 -4.23 -7.76
C THR A 149 14.70 -2.96 -7.04
N ALA A 150 14.12 -1.99 -7.76
CA ALA A 150 13.58 -0.76 -7.18
C ALA A 150 12.50 -1.04 -6.13
N VAL A 151 11.59 -1.94 -6.47
CA VAL A 151 10.50 -2.38 -5.60
C VAL A 151 11.04 -3.05 -4.33
N LEU A 152 12.08 -3.89 -4.45
CA LEU A 152 12.71 -4.54 -3.30
C LEU A 152 13.41 -3.54 -2.38
N GLU A 153 14.08 -2.53 -2.94
CA GLU A 153 14.69 -1.46 -2.14
C GLU A 153 13.62 -0.65 -1.38
N LEU A 154 12.50 -0.32 -2.04
CA LEU A 154 11.36 0.31 -1.38
C LEU A 154 10.81 -0.61 -0.28
N SER A 155 10.62 -1.90 -0.54
CA SER A 155 10.17 -2.87 0.46
C SER A 155 11.13 -2.96 1.65
N SER A 156 12.44 -2.85 1.43
CA SER A 156 13.46 -2.83 2.47
C SER A 156 13.35 -1.56 3.32
N LEU A 157 13.14 -0.40 2.69
CA LEU A 157 12.94 0.87 3.39
C LEU A 157 11.69 0.82 4.27
N VAL A 158 10.56 0.38 3.70
CA VAL A 158 9.30 0.22 4.45
C VAL A 158 9.47 -0.79 5.59
N GLY A 159 10.18 -1.89 5.35
CA GLY A 159 10.48 -2.90 6.35
C GLY A 159 11.32 -2.38 7.54
N ALA A 160 12.13 -1.34 7.34
CA ALA A 160 12.88 -0.69 8.41
C ALA A 160 12.07 0.39 9.15
N LEU A 161 11.19 1.11 8.44
CA LEU A 161 10.30 2.12 9.03
C LEU A 161 9.25 1.49 9.94
N PHE A 162 8.65 0.38 9.49
CA PHE A 162 7.48 -0.21 10.12
C PHE A 162 7.68 -0.61 11.60
N PRO A 163 8.76 -1.31 12.00
CA PRO A 163 8.99 -1.66 13.40
C PRO A 163 9.15 -0.44 14.31
N VAL A 164 9.83 0.61 13.83
CA VAL A 164 10.07 1.84 14.61
C VAL A 164 8.74 2.55 14.87
N MET A 165 7.91 2.71 13.83
CA MET A 165 6.60 3.34 13.95
C MET A 165 5.62 2.54 14.84
N LEU A 166 5.73 1.20 14.83
CA LEU A 166 4.90 0.34 15.69
C LEU A 166 5.30 0.39 17.17
N GLN A 167 6.58 0.59 17.48
CA GLN A 167 7.05 0.66 18.87
C GLN A 167 6.46 1.85 19.62
N ASP A 168 6.40 3.00 18.95
CA ASP A 168 5.80 4.22 19.51
C ASP A 168 4.25 4.15 19.55
N SER A 169 3.66 3.17 18.87
CA SER A 169 2.20 2.97 18.80
C SER A 169 1.67 2.00 19.87
N ALA A 170 2.53 1.44 20.74
CA ALA A 170 2.14 0.46 21.74
C ALA A 170 1.32 1.03 22.92
N GLU A 171 1.23 2.37 23.06
CA GLU A 171 0.54 3.06 24.17
C GLU A 171 -0.76 3.80 23.77
N GLY A 172 -1.37 3.48 22.62
CA GLY A 172 -2.64 4.09 22.18
C GLY A 172 -2.59 4.58 20.73
N VAL A 173 -3.44 5.54 20.34
CA VAL A 173 -3.45 6.17 19.00
C VAL A 173 -2.07 6.82 18.78
N GLY A 174 -1.17 6.07 18.16
CA GLY A 174 0.20 6.50 17.92
C GLY A 174 0.25 7.76 17.05
N PRO A 175 1.33 8.54 17.13
CA PRO A 175 1.48 9.78 16.38
C PRO A 175 1.52 9.59 14.85
N TRP A 176 1.61 8.33 14.41
CA TRP A 176 1.87 7.93 13.02
C TRP A 176 0.61 7.59 12.21
N GLY A 177 -0.60 7.89 12.69
CA GLY A 177 -1.83 7.45 12.05
C GLY A 177 -1.96 7.89 10.58
N GLU A 178 -1.62 9.14 10.30
CA GLU A 178 -1.64 9.69 8.94
C GLU A 178 -0.50 9.11 8.09
N GLU A 179 0.71 9.07 8.62
CA GLU A 179 1.90 8.53 7.96
C GLU A 179 1.74 7.05 7.60
N LEU A 180 1.16 6.24 8.49
CA LEU A 180 0.84 4.84 8.22
C LEU A 180 -0.24 4.73 7.14
N SER A 181 -1.27 5.58 7.17
CA SER A 181 -2.31 5.55 6.12
C SER A 181 -1.73 5.88 4.75
N LEU A 182 -0.83 6.86 4.66
CA LEU A 182 -0.07 7.17 3.46
C LEU A 182 0.80 5.98 3.05
N LEU A 183 1.56 5.39 3.98
CA LEU A 183 2.41 4.23 3.71
C LEU A 183 1.63 3.05 3.16
N ALA A 184 0.40 2.82 3.63
CA ALA A 184 -0.51 1.82 3.09
C ALA A 184 -0.83 2.06 1.60
N LEU A 185 -1.12 3.30 1.22
CA LEU A 185 -1.37 3.68 -0.18
C LEU A 185 -0.12 3.55 -1.05
N HIS A 186 1.05 3.90 -0.53
CA HIS A 186 2.33 3.69 -1.23
C HIS A 186 2.62 2.21 -1.46
N LEU A 187 2.37 1.35 -0.46
CA LEU A 187 2.51 -0.10 -0.58
C LEU A 187 1.55 -0.69 -1.61
N LEU A 188 0.31 -0.19 -1.68
CA LEU A 188 -0.67 -0.59 -2.69
C LEU A 188 -0.19 -0.23 -4.11
N CYS A 189 0.31 1.00 -4.29
CA CYS A 189 0.91 1.43 -5.56
C CYS A 189 2.15 0.60 -5.92
N ALA A 190 3.01 0.31 -4.94
CA ALA A 190 4.20 -0.50 -5.15
C ALA A 190 3.84 -1.93 -5.54
N ALA A 191 2.77 -2.50 -4.96
CA ALA A 191 2.27 -3.83 -5.33
C ALA A 191 1.77 -3.85 -6.78
N HIS A 192 1.05 -2.81 -7.20
CA HIS A 192 0.61 -2.63 -8.59
C HIS A 192 1.79 -2.56 -9.57
N LEU A 193 2.78 -1.70 -9.29
CA LEU A 193 3.98 -1.60 -10.10
C LEU A 193 4.77 -2.92 -10.13
N CYS A 194 4.87 -3.62 -9.00
CA CYS A 194 5.54 -4.91 -8.91
C CYS A 194 4.90 -5.94 -9.84
N LEU A 195 3.56 -6.03 -9.86
CA LEU A 195 2.84 -6.91 -10.78
C LEU A 195 3.08 -6.55 -12.25
N HIS A 196 3.03 -5.25 -12.60
CA HIS A 196 3.31 -4.80 -13.96
C HIS A 196 4.74 -5.12 -14.42
N LEU A 197 5.69 -5.10 -13.50
CA LEU A 197 7.09 -5.45 -13.76
C LEU A 197 7.34 -6.98 -13.75
N GLY A 198 6.30 -7.79 -13.52
CA GLY A 198 6.41 -9.26 -13.43
C GLY A 198 7.09 -9.76 -12.14
N GLY A 199 7.15 -8.92 -11.11
CA GLY A 199 7.74 -9.25 -9.81
C GLY A 199 6.78 -9.97 -8.85
N ASP A 200 7.31 -10.34 -7.68
CA ASP A 200 6.54 -10.91 -6.58
C ASP A 200 6.04 -9.81 -5.64
N SER A 201 4.74 -9.54 -5.66
CA SER A 201 4.10 -8.51 -4.82
C SER A 201 3.77 -9.00 -3.40
N ARG A 202 3.86 -10.32 -3.11
CA ARG A 202 3.53 -10.91 -1.80
C ARG A 202 4.17 -10.21 -0.59
N PRO A 203 5.47 -9.86 -0.55
CA PRO A 203 6.06 -9.18 0.61
C PRO A 203 5.45 -7.79 0.88
N LEU A 204 5.07 -7.07 -0.18
CA LEU A 204 4.40 -5.76 -0.07
C LEU A 204 2.98 -5.94 0.45
N LEU A 205 2.23 -6.90 -0.09
CA LEU A 205 0.86 -7.22 0.34
C LEU A 205 0.81 -7.68 1.80
N LEU A 206 1.78 -8.51 2.24
CA LEU A 206 1.91 -8.91 3.63
C LEU A 206 2.23 -7.73 4.56
N SER A 207 3.04 -6.78 4.10
CA SER A 207 3.34 -5.57 4.86
C SER A 207 2.12 -4.66 4.97
N LEU A 208 1.37 -4.50 3.88
CA LEU A 208 0.10 -3.77 3.86
C LEU A 208 -0.93 -4.42 4.80
N ARG A 209 -1.08 -5.75 4.76
CA ARG A 209 -1.98 -6.49 5.65
C ARG A 209 -1.66 -6.30 7.12
N ARG A 210 -0.36 -6.25 7.48
CA ARG A 210 0.07 -6.01 8.86
C ARG A 210 -0.18 -4.58 9.32
N LEU A 211 -0.10 -3.62 8.39
CA LEU A 211 -0.23 -2.20 8.69
C LEU A 211 -1.70 -1.77 8.85
N LEU A 212 -2.61 -2.29 8.02
CA LEU A 212 -4.01 -1.87 7.98
C LEU A 212 -4.73 -1.83 9.34
N PRO A 213 -4.60 -2.83 10.24
CA PRO A 213 -5.23 -2.77 11.56
C PRO A 213 -4.76 -1.59 12.42
N THR A 214 -3.50 -1.19 12.27
CA THR A 214 -2.89 -0.10 13.06
C THR A 214 -3.38 1.28 12.63
N CYS A 215 -3.62 1.48 11.33
CA CYS A 215 -4.09 2.76 10.78
C CYS A 215 -5.56 2.74 10.37
N ALA A 216 -6.33 1.78 10.88
CA ALA A 216 -7.71 1.54 10.47
C ALA A 216 -8.53 2.84 10.44
N GLN A 217 -8.40 3.72 11.46
CA GLN A 217 -9.16 4.97 11.65
C GLN A 217 -8.99 6.01 10.55
N VAL A 218 -7.84 6.04 9.89
CA VAL A 218 -7.48 7.13 8.98
C VAL A 218 -7.41 6.65 7.53
N VAL A 219 -7.16 5.36 7.29
CA VAL A 219 -6.93 4.83 5.95
C VAL A 219 -8.20 4.89 5.07
N PRO A 220 -8.09 5.38 3.81
CA PRO A 220 -9.22 5.36 2.87
C PRO A 220 -9.44 3.93 2.36
N LEU A 221 -10.25 3.17 3.11
CA LEU A 221 -10.53 1.76 2.83
C LEU A 221 -11.21 1.55 1.46
N ASP A 222 -11.94 2.53 0.94
CA ASP A 222 -12.53 2.49 -0.39
C ASP A 222 -11.47 2.43 -1.50
N GLN A 223 -10.41 3.23 -1.37
CA GLN A 223 -9.28 3.22 -2.31
C GLN A 223 -8.46 1.95 -2.18
N VAL A 224 -8.24 1.47 -0.96
CA VAL A 224 -7.56 0.18 -0.73
C VAL A 224 -8.35 -0.95 -1.36
N LEU A 225 -9.67 -0.99 -1.16
CA LEU A 225 -10.52 -2.04 -1.72
C LEU A 225 -10.60 -1.98 -3.24
N MET A 226 -10.76 -0.78 -3.83
CA MET A 226 -10.71 -0.58 -5.28
C MET A 226 -9.38 -1.08 -5.85
N GLY A 227 -8.26 -0.71 -5.23
CA GLY A 227 -6.94 -1.15 -5.66
C GLY A 227 -6.78 -2.67 -5.54
N VAL A 228 -7.20 -3.29 -4.43
CA VAL A 228 -7.18 -4.75 -4.26
C VAL A 228 -8.04 -5.44 -5.31
N SER A 229 -9.21 -4.91 -5.64
CA SER A 229 -10.07 -5.43 -6.71
C SER A 229 -9.38 -5.39 -8.08
N VAL A 230 -8.76 -4.26 -8.44
CA VAL A 230 -7.99 -4.15 -9.69
C VAL A 230 -6.81 -5.12 -9.70
N LEU A 231 -6.06 -5.23 -8.60
CA LEU A 231 -4.93 -6.15 -8.49
C LEU A 231 -5.38 -7.61 -8.63
N LEU A 232 -6.53 -8.00 -8.07
CA LEU A 232 -7.07 -9.36 -8.20
C LEU A 232 -7.40 -9.74 -9.66
N LEU A 233 -7.88 -8.77 -10.46
CA LEU A 233 -8.16 -9.00 -11.88
C LEU A 233 -6.90 -9.27 -12.71
N HIS A 234 -5.75 -8.73 -12.29
CA HIS A 234 -4.49 -8.80 -13.04
C HIS A 234 -3.49 -9.79 -12.45
N ALA A 235 -3.63 -10.17 -11.18
CA ALA A 235 -2.64 -10.97 -10.50
C ALA A 235 -2.65 -12.43 -10.98
N PRO A 236 -1.46 -13.06 -11.13
CA PRO A 236 -1.37 -14.48 -11.42
C PRO A 236 -1.83 -15.30 -10.20
N ALA A 237 -2.33 -16.52 -10.44
CA ALA A 237 -2.83 -17.44 -9.42
C ALA A 237 -2.00 -17.53 -8.11
N PRO A 238 -0.65 -17.65 -8.13
CA PRO A 238 0.15 -17.73 -6.91
C PRO A 238 0.16 -16.44 -6.07
N GLN A 239 -0.16 -15.29 -6.66
CA GLN A 239 -0.22 -14.01 -5.95
C GLN A 239 -1.65 -13.66 -5.50
N GLN A 240 -2.68 -14.25 -6.13
CA GLN A 240 -4.08 -14.06 -5.76
C GLN A 240 -4.37 -14.46 -4.30
N THR A 241 -3.73 -15.49 -3.76
CA THR A 241 -3.93 -15.91 -2.36
C THR A 241 -3.64 -14.77 -1.38
N ALA A 242 -2.51 -14.07 -1.57
CA ALA A 242 -2.13 -12.95 -0.71
C ALA A 242 -3.10 -11.77 -0.85
N LEU A 243 -3.64 -11.53 -2.05
CA LEU A 243 -4.66 -10.50 -2.29
C LEU A 243 -6.01 -10.86 -1.68
N LEU A 244 -6.43 -12.13 -1.74
CA LEU A 244 -7.66 -12.62 -1.11
C LEU A 244 -7.55 -12.54 0.43
N GLU A 245 -6.42 -12.94 0.99
CA GLU A 245 -6.14 -12.76 2.43
C GLU A 245 -6.13 -11.29 2.84
N LEU A 246 -5.60 -10.40 1.99
CA LEU A 246 -5.66 -8.96 2.20
C LEU A 246 -7.11 -8.46 2.13
N ALA A 247 -7.92 -8.94 1.20
CA ALA A 247 -9.33 -8.60 1.10
C ALA A 247 -10.11 -9.02 2.35
N VAL A 248 -9.84 -10.21 2.90
CA VAL A 248 -10.40 -10.64 4.20
C VAL A 248 -10.02 -9.66 5.32
N CYS A 249 -8.75 -9.25 5.37
CA CYS A 249 -8.27 -8.28 6.34
C CYS A 249 -8.97 -6.91 6.17
N VAL A 250 -9.06 -6.39 4.95
CA VAL A 250 -9.75 -5.11 4.67
C VAL A 250 -11.21 -5.20 5.09
N LEU A 251 -11.94 -6.27 4.72
CA LEU A 251 -13.34 -6.44 5.14
C LEU A 251 -13.50 -6.54 6.65
N SER A 252 -12.58 -7.19 7.36
CA SER A 252 -12.61 -7.24 8.83
C SER A 252 -12.43 -5.87 9.48
N VAL A 253 -11.59 -5.01 8.89
CA VAL A 253 -11.41 -3.61 9.32
C VAL A 253 -12.61 -2.75 8.93
N CYS A 254 -13.24 -3.04 7.78
CA CYS A 254 -14.44 -2.37 7.30
C CYS A 254 -15.70 -2.71 8.09
N ALA A 255 -15.78 -3.89 8.71
CA ALA A 255 -17.00 -4.38 9.36
C ALA A 255 -17.55 -3.42 10.44
N GLU A 256 -16.68 -2.60 11.03
CA GLU A 256 -17.06 -1.60 12.03
C GLU A 256 -17.51 -0.25 11.43
N ARG A 257 -17.30 -0.01 10.13
CA ARG A 257 -17.38 1.34 9.50
C ARG A 257 -18.17 1.43 8.21
N CYS A 258 -18.28 0.34 7.46
CA CYS A 258 -18.86 0.37 6.13
C CYS A 258 -20.35 0.06 6.17
N VAL A 259 -21.15 1.12 6.02
CA VAL A 259 -22.50 1.07 5.49
C VAL A 259 -22.39 1.62 4.05
N GLY A 260 -22.68 0.82 3.04
CA GLY A 260 -22.68 1.24 1.63
C GLY A 260 -21.83 0.37 0.70
N GLY A 261 -22.30 0.20 -0.54
CA GLY A 261 -21.90 -0.82 -1.53
C GLY A 261 -20.45 -0.90 -2.00
N VAL A 262 -19.48 -0.32 -1.30
CA VAL A 262 -18.04 -0.40 -1.62
C VAL A 262 -17.55 -1.86 -1.61
N GLY A 263 -18.08 -2.70 -0.72
CA GLY A 263 -17.82 -4.14 -0.70
C GLY A 263 -18.14 -4.85 -2.03
N THR A 264 -19.10 -4.35 -2.80
CA THR A 264 -19.47 -4.94 -4.09
C THR A 264 -18.38 -4.82 -5.15
N LEU A 265 -17.38 -3.95 -4.94
CA LEU A 265 -16.19 -3.86 -5.81
C LEU A 265 -15.40 -5.16 -5.84
N LEU A 266 -15.46 -5.97 -4.79
CA LEU A 266 -14.80 -7.28 -4.76
C LEU A 266 -15.58 -8.34 -5.54
N LEU A 267 -16.87 -8.13 -5.81
CA LEU A 267 -17.70 -9.20 -6.38
C LEU A 267 -17.22 -9.63 -7.77
N LEU A 268 -16.91 -8.69 -8.67
CA LEU A 268 -16.38 -8.99 -9.99
C LEU A 268 -15.09 -9.85 -9.93
N PRO A 269 -14.01 -9.43 -9.22
CA PRO A 269 -12.79 -10.23 -9.15
C PRO A 269 -12.99 -11.58 -8.46
N LEU A 270 -13.86 -11.67 -7.46
CA LEU A 270 -14.18 -12.94 -6.79
C LEU A 270 -14.89 -13.91 -7.74
N LEU A 271 -15.88 -13.42 -8.50
CA LEU A 271 -16.55 -14.22 -9.52
C LEU A 271 -15.58 -14.65 -10.62
N GLN A 272 -14.61 -13.80 -10.98
CA GLN A 272 -13.55 -14.19 -11.93
C GLN A 272 -12.69 -15.34 -11.38
N VAL A 273 -12.20 -15.23 -10.14
CA VAL A 273 -11.44 -16.32 -9.49
C VAL A 273 -12.23 -17.63 -9.50
N LEU A 274 -13.54 -17.59 -9.21
CA LEU A 274 -14.41 -18.76 -9.24
C LEU A 274 -14.70 -19.27 -10.66
N SER A 275 -14.80 -18.39 -11.65
CA SER A 275 -15.12 -18.77 -13.04
C SER A 275 -13.91 -19.31 -13.83
N CYS A 276 -12.71 -18.80 -13.55
CA CYS A 276 -11.47 -19.20 -14.24
C CYS A 276 -10.91 -20.56 -13.79
N CYS A 277 -11.65 -21.28 -12.94
CA CYS A 277 -11.18 -22.51 -12.30
C CYS A 277 -10.84 -23.63 -13.28
N SER A 278 -11.54 -23.75 -14.42
CA SER A 278 -11.34 -24.86 -15.35
C SER A 278 -10.20 -24.68 -16.34
N LEU A 279 -9.83 -23.44 -16.69
CA LEU A 279 -8.81 -23.17 -17.73
C LEU A 279 -7.39 -23.07 -17.13
N MET A 280 -7.28 -22.57 -15.89
CA MET A 280 -5.99 -22.38 -15.20
C MET A 280 -5.58 -23.58 -14.32
N GLU A 281 -6.50 -24.51 -14.03
CA GLU A 281 -6.23 -25.72 -13.22
C GLU A 281 -5.05 -26.54 -13.73
N ALA A 282 -4.84 -26.57 -15.06
CA ALA A 282 -3.75 -27.29 -15.69
C ALA A 282 -2.37 -26.64 -15.50
N LEU A 283 -2.32 -25.37 -15.08
CA LEU A 283 -1.11 -24.54 -15.01
C LEU A 283 -0.75 -24.11 -13.58
N SER A 284 -1.65 -24.27 -12.60
CA SER A 284 -1.46 -23.85 -11.21
C SER A 284 -1.42 -25.03 -10.23
N ASP A 285 -0.69 -24.86 -9.12
CA ASP A 285 -0.67 -25.82 -8.02
C ASP A 285 -2.10 -26.04 -7.45
N PRO A 286 -2.59 -27.30 -7.36
CA PRO A 286 -3.96 -27.60 -6.95
C PRO A 286 -4.27 -27.17 -5.51
N HIS A 287 -3.27 -27.07 -4.63
CA HIS A 287 -3.48 -26.57 -3.28
C HIS A 287 -3.79 -25.07 -3.28
N THR A 288 -2.93 -24.28 -3.94
CA THR A 288 -3.13 -22.83 -4.13
C THR A 288 -4.49 -22.54 -4.75
N HIS A 289 -4.91 -23.34 -5.74
CA HIS A 289 -6.21 -23.18 -6.39
C HIS A 289 -7.39 -23.35 -5.43
N ARG A 290 -7.40 -24.45 -4.64
CA ARG A 290 -8.46 -24.70 -3.64
C ARG A 290 -8.52 -23.60 -2.60
N THR A 291 -7.36 -23.16 -2.09
CA THR A 291 -7.32 -22.07 -1.12
C THR A 291 -7.92 -20.79 -1.69
N ASN A 292 -7.62 -20.44 -2.95
CA ASN A 292 -8.22 -19.28 -3.60
C ASN A 292 -9.74 -19.42 -3.76
N GLN A 293 -10.24 -20.61 -4.10
CA GLN A 293 -11.68 -20.87 -4.18
C GLN A 293 -12.36 -20.73 -2.82
N ASP A 294 -11.81 -21.37 -1.78
CA ASP A 294 -12.36 -21.35 -0.42
C ASP A 294 -12.42 -19.91 0.11
N LEU A 295 -11.34 -19.15 -0.04
CA LEU A 295 -11.28 -17.73 0.33
C LEU A 295 -12.28 -16.90 -0.48
N ALA A 296 -12.40 -17.13 -1.78
CA ALA A 296 -13.32 -16.38 -2.62
C ALA A 296 -14.80 -16.63 -2.24
N GLN A 297 -15.16 -17.89 -1.96
CA GLN A 297 -16.49 -18.26 -1.48
C GLN A 297 -16.79 -17.63 -0.11
N GLN A 298 -15.83 -17.69 0.82
CA GLN A 298 -15.95 -17.06 2.13
C GLN A 298 -16.19 -15.55 2.01
N LEU A 299 -15.45 -14.87 1.13
CA LEU A 299 -15.60 -13.44 0.90
C LEU A 299 -16.97 -13.10 0.30
N ILE A 300 -17.43 -13.84 -0.70
CA ILE A 300 -18.77 -13.64 -1.28
C ILE A 300 -19.86 -13.81 -0.21
N HIS A 301 -19.80 -14.86 0.60
CA HIS A 301 -20.75 -15.07 1.69
C HIS A 301 -20.72 -13.90 2.68
N THR A 302 -19.53 -13.40 3.02
CA THR A 302 -19.37 -12.25 3.92
C THR A 302 -20.01 -10.99 3.30
N LEU A 303 -19.76 -10.73 2.02
CA LEU A 303 -20.38 -9.61 1.29
C LEU A 303 -21.90 -9.70 1.27
N GLU A 304 -22.45 -10.90 1.02
CA GLU A 304 -23.90 -11.13 0.96
C GLU A 304 -24.57 -10.83 2.30
N THR A 305 -23.97 -11.29 3.40
CA THR A 305 -24.47 -10.98 4.75
C THR A 305 -24.45 -9.49 5.08
N HIS A 306 -23.54 -8.72 4.49
CA HIS A 306 -23.46 -7.26 4.69
C HIS A 306 -24.36 -6.46 3.75
N THR A 307 -24.66 -6.97 2.55
CA THR A 307 -25.53 -6.28 1.58
C THR A 307 -27.01 -6.28 1.97
N GLU A 308 -27.49 -7.28 2.71
CA GLU A 308 -28.88 -7.34 3.15
C GLU A 308 -29.20 -6.37 4.30
N ALA A 309 -28.19 -5.86 5.00
CA ALA A 309 -28.33 -5.07 6.21
C ALA A 309 -28.18 -3.54 6.01
N ALA A 310 -27.75 -3.07 4.84
CA ALA A 310 -27.30 -1.69 4.65
C ALA A 310 -28.19 -0.89 3.69
N GLU A 311 -28.95 0.09 4.21
CA GLU A 311 -29.37 1.25 3.43
C GLU A 311 -28.12 2.08 3.10
N CYS A 312 -27.94 2.44 1.84
CA CYS A 312 -26.69 3.01 1.32
C CYS A 312 -26.49 4.45 1.80
N GLU A 313 -25.93 4.65 2.99
CA GLU A 313 -25.50 5.97 3.44
C GLU A 313 -24.11 6.33 2.92
N VAL A 314 -23.98 7.57 2.44
CA VAL A 314 -22.75 8.07 1.81
C VAL A 314 -21.73 8.40 2.91
N LEU A 315 -20.64 7.64 2.96
CA LEU A 315 -19.49 7.97 3.80
C LEU A 315 -18.88 9.30 3.34
N SER A 316 -19.04 10.36 4.13
CA SER A 316 -18.26 11.59 3.98
C SER A 316 -16.88 11.36 4.60
N MET A 317 -15.86 11.20 3.76
CA MET A 317 -14.48 11.13 4.24
C MET A 317 -13.56 12.05 3.44
N SER A 318 -12.60 12.62 4.17
CA SER A 318 -11.64 13.61 3.72
C SER A 318 -10.80 13.09 2.56
N VAL A 319 -10.65 13.94 1.54
CA VAL A 319 -9.69 13.73 0.47
C VAL A 319 -8.31 13.88 1.10
N CYS A 320 -7.56 12.79 1.18
CA CYS A 320 -6.15 12.87 1.52
C CYS A 320 -5.44 13.43 0.29
N GLU A 321 -4.90 14.65 0.38
CA GLU A 321 -4.08 15.28 -0.66
C GLU A 321 -2.71 14.58 -0.68
N VAL A 322 -2.67 13.36 -1.22
CA VAL A 322 -1.47 12.54 -1.32
C VAL A 322 -0.68 12.93 -2.56
N LEU A 323 0.66 12.93 -2.47
CA LEU A 323 1.54 12.85 -3.63
C LEU A 323 1.85 11.36 -3.86
N PRO A 324 1.11 10.65 -4.73
CA PRO A 324 1.25 9.20 -4.80
C PRO A 324 2.51 8.77 -5.54
N LEU A 325 2.99 7.56 -5.20
CA LEU A 325 4.11 6.88 -5.89
C LEU A 325 3.87 6.71 -7.39
N SER A 326 2.61 6.62 -7.81
CA SER A 326 2.23 6.38 -9.20
C SER A 326 0.94 7.11 -9.56
N VAL A 327 0.78 7.42 -10.85
CA VAL A 327 -0.44 8.03 -11.39
C VAL A 327 -1.66 7.14 -11.21
N TRP A 328 -1.47 5.82 -11.08
CA TRP A 328 -2.54 4.85 -10.85
C TRP A 328 -3.36 5.15 -9.58
N HIS A 329 -2.73 5.68 -8.52
CA HIS A 329 -3.47 6.13 -7.34
C HIS A 329 -4.49 7.23 -7.67
N SER A 330 -4.14 8.17 -8.57
CA SER A 330 -5.07 9.22 -8.96
C SER A 330 -6.28 8.65 -9.71
N GLU A 331 -6.09 7.60 -10.50
CA GLU A 331 -7.18 6.86 -11.15
C GLU A 331 -8.09 6.19 -10.12
N LEU A 332 -7.50 5.52 -9.11
CA LEU A 332 -8.27 4.95 -8.00
C LEU A 332 -9.05 6.02 -7.24
N ALA A 333 -8.42 7.14 -6.90
CA ALA A 333 -9.04 8.23 -6.16
C ALA A 333 -10.23 8.82 -6.94
N VAL A 334 -10.09 8.99 -8.26
CA VAL A 334 -11.18 9.44 -9.15
C VAL A 334 -12.30 8.40 -9.22
N ALA A 335 -11.97 7.10 -9.35
CA ALA A 335 -12.95 6.03 -9.38
C ALA A 335 -13.75 5.94 -8.07
N CYS A 336 -13.07 5.97 -6.92
CA CYS A 336 -13.70 5.99 -5.60
C CYS A 336 -14.53 7.27 -5.38
N GLY A 337 -14.03 8.43 -5.82
CA GLY A 337 -14.77 9.68 -5.81
C GLY A 337 -16.03 9.65 -6.67
N THR A 338 -15.99 8.94 -7.80
CA THR A 338 -17.14 8.70 -8.67
C THR A 338 -18.15 7.80 -7.96
N LEU A 339 -17.70 6.67 -7.40
CA LEU A 339 -18.56 5.74 -6.64
C LEU A 339 -19.33 6.44 -5.51
N ARG A 340 -18.66 7.37 -4.79
CA ARG A 340 -19.29 8.18 -3.74
C ARG A 340 -20.34 9.16 -4.25
N ARG A 341 -20.22 9.64 -5.49
CA ARG A 341 -21.15 10.59 -6.10
C ARG A 341 -22.36 9.92 -6.75
N ILE A 342 -22.23 8.66 -7.18
CA ILE A 342 -23.30 7.91 -7.86
C ILE A 342 -24.25 7.19 -6.88
N SER A 343 -24.66 7.85 -5.79
CA SER A 343 -25.53 7.24 -4.77
C SER A 343 -27.02 7.23 -5.14
N GLY A 344 -27.45 8.06 -6.09
CA GLY A 344 -28.84 8.20 -6.52
C GLY A 344 -29.09 7.76 -7.95
N VAL A 345 -30.33 7.33 -8.24
CA VAL A 345 -30.77 6.89 -9.58
C VAL A 345 -30.41 7.91 -10.67
N ALA A 346 -30.69 9.20 -10.47
CA ALA A 346 -30.39 10.24 -11.44
C ALA A 346 -28.88 10.38 -11.71
N ALA A 347 -28.06 10.40 -10.65
CA ALA A 347 -26.61 10.52 -10.76
C ALA A 347 -25.98 9.31 -11.48
N VAL A 348 -26.46 8.10 -11.18
CA VAL A 348 -26.02 6.87 -11.86
C VAL A 348 -26.40 6.93 -13.33
N THR A 349 -27.63 7.35 -13.66
CA THR A 349 -28.05 7.45 -15.07
C THR A 349 -27.27 8.48 -15.86
N GLU A 350 -26.97 9.64 -15.28
CA GLU A 350 -26.16 10.68 -15.93
C GLU A 350 -24.72 10.20 -16.14
N TRP A 351 -24.14 9.56 -15.12
CA TRP A 351 -22.82 8.95 -15.22
C TRP A 351 -22.76 7.87 -16.31
N LEU A 352 -23.72 6.95 -16.38
CA LEU A 352 -23.78 5.89 -17.39
C LEU A 352 -23.86 6.46 -18.82
N HIS A 353 -24.67 7.50 -19.06
CA HIS A 353 -24.69 8.18 -20.36
C HIS A 353 -23.36 8.88 -20.68
N GLY A 354 -22.72 9.49 -19.68
CA GLY A 354 -21.38 10.08 -19.82
C GLY A 354 -20.31 9.05 -20.19
N VAL A 355 -20.34 7.88 -19.55
CA VAL A 355 -19.46 6.74 -19.88
C VAL A 355 -19.76 6.23 -21.29
N GLY A 356 -21.02 5.95 -21.61
CA GLY A 356 -21.42 5.43 -22.92
C GLY A 356 -21.02 6.35 -24.08
N SER A 357 -21.06 7.67 -23.88
CA SER A 357 -20.66 8.66 -24.89
C SER A 357 -19.14 8.87 -25.01
N SER A 358 -18.37 8.60 -23.94
CA SER A 358 -16.91 8.78 -23.92
C SER A 358 -16.13 7.53 -24.31
N LEU A 359 -16.69 6.33 -24.11
CA LEU A 359 -16.07 5.05 -24.48
C LEU A 359 -15.61 4.98 -25.94
N PRO A 360 -16.42 5.38 -26.96
CA PRO A 360 -16.00 5.34 -28.35
C PRO A 360 -14.85 6.31 -28.70
N LEU A 361 -14.58 7.29 -27.83
CA LEU A 361 -13.54 8.30 -28.01
C LEU A 361 -12.26 7.97 -27.23
N SER A 362 -12.26 6.90 -26.43
CA SER A 362 -11.16 6.56 -25.53
C SER A 362 -10.22 5.55 -26.17
N ASP A 363 -8.93 5.86 -26.21
CA ASP A 363 -7.89 4.94 -26.72
C ASP A 363 -7.66 3.74 -25.79
N ARG A 364 -7.95 3.91 -24.50
CA ARG A 364 -7.85 2.87 -23.47
C ARG A 364 -8.96 3.00 -22.45
N VAL A 365 -9.49 1.86 -22.04
CA VAL A 365 -10.44 1.76 -20.94
C VAL A 365 -9.66 1.66 -19.63
N PRO A 366 -9.97 2.48 -18.62
CA PRO A 366 -9.40 2.33 -17.28
C PRO A 366 -9.85 1.03 -16.59
N ASP A 367 -8.93 0.33 -15.92
CA ASP A 367 -9.21 -0.94 -15.22
C ASP A 367 -10.24 -0.83 -14.09
N THR A 368 -10.48 0.39 -13.59
CA THR A 368 -11.50 0.68 -12.58
C THR A 368 -12.91 0.73 -13.15
N LEU A 369 -13.08 0.97 -14.45
CA LEU A 369 -14.40 1.15 -15.06
C LEU A 369 -15.23 -0.15 -15.08
N PRO A 370 -14.69 -1.34 -15.45
CA PRO A 370 -15.41 -2.60 -15.33
C PRO A 370 -15.90 -2.88 -13.91
N LEU A 371 -15.11 -2.51 -12.89
CA LEU A 371 -15.48 -2.66 -11.48
C LEU A 371 -16.67 -1.76 -11.12
N LEU A 372 -16.63 -0.47 -11.49
CA LEU A 372 -17.73 0.46 -11.26
C LEU A 372 -19.02 0.00 -11.96
N LEU A 373 -18.92 -0.45 -13.22
CA LEU A 373 -20.06 -0.99 -13.95
C LEU A 373 -20.62 -2.25 -13.29
N ALA A 374 -19.76 -3.19 -12.88
CA ALA A 374 -20.19 -4.39 -12.17
C ALA A 374 -20.94 -4.05 -10.87
N CYS A 375 -20.45 -3.09 -10.09
CA CYS A 375 -21.15 -2.58 -8.91
C CYS A 375 -22.53 -2.03 -9.28
N THR A 376 -22.64 -1.20 -10.32
CA THR A 376 -23.95 -0.65 -10.73
C THR A 376 -24.93 -1.72 -11.19
N ILE A 377 -24.48 -2.74 -11.94
CA ILE A 377 -25.31 -3.86 -12.39
C ILE A 377 -25.82 -4.66 -11.19
N VAL A 378 -24.97 -4.89 -10.19
CA VAL A 378 -25.31 -5.70 -9.01
C VAL A 378 -26.22 -4.93 -8.07
N CYS A 379 -25.94 -3.65 -7.79
CA CYS A 379 -26.67 -2.83 -6.83
C CYS A 379 -28.02 -2.31 -7.35
N HIS A 380 -28.21 -2.16 -8.66
CA HIS A 380 -29.44 -1.58 -9.22
C HIS A 380 -30.36 -2.61 -9.90
N HIS A 381 -31.61 -2.21 -10.10
CA HIS A 381 -32.66 -2.99 -10.77
C HIS A 381 -33.44 -2.11 -11.76
N GLY A 382 -34.29 -2.71 -12.58
CA GLY A 382 -35.14 -1.99 -13.54
C GLY A 382 -34.34 -1.25 -14.61
N ASP A 383 -34.75 -0.02 -14.92
CA ASP A 383 -34.22 0.76 -16.04
C ASP A 383 -32.73 1.14 -15.87
N VAL A 384 -32.29 1.41 -14.64
CA VAL A 384 -30.87 1.70 -14.35
C VAL A 384 -30.00 0.49 -14.66
N CYS A 385 -30.48 -0.72 -14.32
CA CYS A 385 -29.78 -1.96 -14.63
C CYS A 385 -29.71 -2.19 -16.15
N ARG A 386 -30.81 -1.95 -16.89
CA ARG A 386 -30.80 -2.04 -18.37
C ARG A 386 -29.80 -1.08 -19.00
N LEU A 387 -29.77 0.17 -18.55
CA LEU A 387 -28.81 1.16 -19.03
C LEU A 387 -27.36 0.76 -18.70
N ALA A 388 -27.12 0.18 -17.51
CA ALA A 388 -25.82 -0.33 -17.14
C ALA A 388 -25.39 -1.51 -18.04
N LEU A 389 -26.31 -2.39 -18.42
CA LEU A 389 -26.07 -3.48 -19.36
C LEU A 389 -25.76 -2.99 -20.79
N GLU A 390 -26.47 -1.97 -21.26
CA GLU A 390 -26.18 -1.32 -22.55
C GLU A 390 -24.80 -0.65 -22.54
N THR A 391 -24.45 -0.01 -21.43
CA THR A 391 -23.13 0.60 -21.23
C THR A 391 -22.04 -0.47 -21.17
N ALA A 392 -22.30 -1.61 -20.52
CA ALA A 392 -21.39 -2.76 -20.49
C ALA A 392 -21.19 -3.39 -21.87
N ALA A 393 -22.24 -3.43 -22.72
CA ALA A 393 -22.11 -3.86 -24.11
C ALA A 393 -21.24 -2.87 -24.93
N SER A 394 -21.42 -1.57 -24.71
CA SER A 394 -20.58 -0.53 -25.34
C SER A 394 -19.12 -0.63 -24.89
N LEU A 395 -18.88 -0.94 -23.61
CA LEU A 395 -17.56 -1.21 -23.06
C LEU A 395 -16.93 -2.44 -23.74
N ALA A 396 -17.67 -3.55 -23.86
CA ALA A 396 -17.19 -4.75 -24.54
C ALA A 396 -16.87 -4.53 -26.02
N GLN A 397 -17.56 -3.62 -26.69
CA GLN A 397 -17.24 -3.22 -28.07
C GLN A 397 -15.96 -2.37 -28.15
N ALA A 398 -15.75 -1.46 -27.18
CA ALA A 398 -14.55 -0.63 -27.12
C ALA A 398 -13.31 -1.44 -26.70
N ASP A 399 -13.46 -2.38 -25.77
CA ASP A 399 -12.40 -3.29 -25.31
C ASP A 399 -12.94 -4.72 -25.12
N PRO A 400 -12.78 -5.59 -26.15
CA PRO A 400 -13.22 -6.98 -26.09
C PRO A 400 -12.56 -7.81 -24.98
N THR A 401 -11.42 -7.36 -24.43
CA THR A 401 -10.73 -8.09 -23.34
C THR A 401 -11.52 -8.06 -22.03
N GLN A 402 -12.47 -7.14 -21.88
CA GLN A 402 -13.33 -7.02 -20.69
C GLN A 402 -14.53 -7.97 -20.69
N VAL A 403 -14.82 -8.64 -21.81
CA VAL A 403 -16.00 -9.53 -21.95
C VAL A 403 -16.01 -10.67 -20.93
N PRO A 404 -14.89 -11.41 -20.68
CA PRO A 404 -14.88 -12.48 -19.67
C PRO A 404 -15.22 -11.97 -18.28
N CYS A 405 -14.72 -10.77 -17.93
CA CYS A 405 -15.00 -10.08 -16.68
C CYS A 405 -16.50 -9.84 -16.50
N LEU A 406 -17.13 -9.23 -17.49
CA LEU A 406 -18.55 -8.87 -17.44
C LEU A 406 -19.47 -10.10 -17.44
N LEU A 407 -19.12 -11.17 -18.17
CA LEU A 407 -19.95 -12.38 -18.27
C LEU A 407 -20.23 -13.02 -16.91
N SER A 408 -19.23 -13.11 -16.02
CA SER A 408 -19.43 -13.73 -14.70
C SER A 408 -20.42 -12.94 -13.84
N VAL A 409 -20.38 -11.60 -13.93
CA VAL A 409 -21.32 -10.70 -13.24
C VAL A 409 -22.73 -10.84 -13.79
N LEU A 410 -22.88 -10.96 -15.12
CA LEU A 410 -24.17 -11.18 -15.76
C LEU A 410 -24.81 -12.50 -15.32
N MET A 411 -24.02 -13.58 -15.26
CA MET A 411 -24.48 -14.89 -14.80
C MET A 411 -24.88 -14.88 -13.33
N TYR A 412 -24.09 -14.20 -12.50
CA TYR A 412 -24.44 -14.00 -11.10
C TYR A 412 -25.75 -13.22 -10.94
N LYS A 413 -25.94 -12.12 -11.70
CA LYS A 413 -27.18 -11.33 -11.65
C LYS A 413 -28.38 -12.13 -12.18
N LEU A 414 -28.22 -12.89 -13.26
CA LEU A 414 -29.28 -13.74 -13.83
C LEU A 414 -29.79 -14.77 -12.80
N GLY A 415 -28.89 -15.37 -12.03
CA GLY A 415 -29.25 -16.32 -10.97
C GLY A 415 -30.08 -15.73 -9.83
N ARG A 416 -30.22 -14.40 -9.76
CA ARG A 416 -30.92 -13.68 -8.68
C ARG A 416 -32.08 -12.81 -9.13
N VAL A 417 -32.25 -12.62 -10.43
CA VAL A 417 -33.31 -11.77 -10.97
C VAL A 417 -34.56 -12.59 -11.24
N SER A 418 -35.67 -12.19 -10.62
CA SER A 418 -37.00 -12.79 -10.85
C SER A 418 -37.78 -12.12 -12.00
N ASP A 419 -37.32 -10.98 -12.52
CA ASP A 419 -37.97 -10.24 -13.61
C ASP A 419 -37.69 -10.88 -14.98
N PRO A 420 -38.73 -11.38 -15.70
CA PRO A 420 -38.57 -12.03 -16.99
C PRO A 420 -38.08 -11.08 -18.11
N VAL A 421 -38.34 -9.78 -18.02
CA VAL A 421 -37.89 -8.81 -19.05
C VAL A 421 -36.40 -8.50 -18.88
N LEU A 422 -35.95 -8.41 -17.63
CA LEU A 422 -34.55 -8.21 -17.31
C LEU A 422 -33.73 -9.49 -17.56
N SER A 423 -34.29 -10.67 -17.31
CA SER A 423 -33.65 -11.94 -17.69
C SER A 423 -33.52 -12.10 -19.20
N GLN A 424 -34.51 -11.65 -19.99
CA GLN A 424 -34.39 -11.60 -21.45
C GLN A 424 -33.32 -10.61 -21.90
N SER A 425 -33.19 -9.46 -21.24
CA SER A 425 -32.12 -8.47 -21.53
C SER A 425 -30.72 -8.99 -21.18
N LEU A 426 -30.61 -9.85 -20.17
CA LEU A 426 -29.37 -10.52 -19.76
C LEU A 426 -29.00 -11.73 -20.66
N LEU A 427 -30.01 -12.46 -21.17
CA LEU A 427 -29.85 -13.64 -22.04
C LEU A 427 -29.72 -13.28 -23.52
N VAL A 428 -30.33 -12.18 -23.91
CA VAL A 428 -30.16 -11.53 -25.20
C VAL A 428 -29.44 -10.19 -24.96
N PRO A 429 -28.15 -10.20 -24.56
CA PRO A 429 -27.32 -9.07 -24.90
C PRO A 429 -27.46 -8.87 -26.40
N SER A 430 -27.29 -7.65 -26.85
CA SER A 430 -27.21 -7.31 -28.27
C SER A 430 -25.97 -7.94 -28.96
N TYR A 431 -25.77 -9.25 -28.81
CA TYR A 431 -24.79 -10.14 -29.46
C TYR A 431 -24.91 -10.17 -30.98
N ALA A 432 -25.87 -9.46 -31.56
CA ALA A 432 -25.87 -9.17 -33.00
C ALA A 432 -24.69 -8.24 -33.42
N SER A 433 -23.85 -7.77 -32.49
CA SER A 433 -22.79 -6.79 -32.76
C SER A 433 -21.42 -7.06 -32.10
N LEU A 434 -21.21 -8.21 -31.45
CA LEU A 434 -19.88 -8.62 -30.99
C LEU A 434 -19.24 -9.51 -32.07
N PRO A 435 -18.12 -9.11 -32.71
CA PRO A 435 -17.42 -9.98 -33.63
C PRO A 435 -16.81 -11.15 -32.85
N LEU A 436 -17.18 -12.37 -33.26
CA LEU A 436 -16.51 -13.62 -32.86
C LEU A 436 -15.07 -13.66 -33.38
#